data_AF-A0A231R4G9-F1
#
_entry.id   AF-A0A231R4G9-F1
#
_cell.length_a   1.000
_cell.length_b   1.000
_cell.length_c   1.000
_cell.angle_alpha   90.00
_cell.angle_beta   90.00
_cell.angle_gamma   90.00
#
_symmetry.space_group_name_H-M   'P 1'
#
loop_
_entity.id
_entity.type
_entity.pdbx_description
1 polymer ?
#
loop_
_entity_poly.entity_id
_entity_poly.type
_entity_poly.pdbx_seq_one_letter_code
_entity_poly.pdbx_strand_id
1 'polypeptide(L)'
;MKKLLSLFLVIGLLFAVSTSALAQENTETSALSTAEISIVINEVGLTEEEVELYPIQFSRELIAGNAKKLSNNKPQSYNLVSEGPTNSGGISPYALTTDDITLNGAAFETTSDVPGSKKFILVGTFYWNVEPFWNLTDKMSIGYPVTNEWYLRTSGGSILGHSSEMCNFEVYWDCDASTTPANHDLGVGVAAKFDLSGTAAAMKGWVQQYVYSEKSSGRSNVLFRYGHKIISGTPAVSIYPVGLAVTPSTTTETLDYVIDFDWD
;
A
#
# COMPACT_ATOMS: atom_id res chain seq x y z
N MET A 1 -51.96 48.97 -15.54
CA MET A 1 -51.49 48.16 -14.40
C MET A 1 -50.66 46.92 -14.80
N LYS A 2 -50.15 46.80 -16.04
CA LYS A 2 -49.32 45.65 -16.47
C LYS A 2 -47.80 45.85 -16.35
N LYS A 3 -47.33 47.09 -16.07
CA LYS A 3 -45.89 47.42 -15.97
C LYS A 3 -45.32 47.30 -14.55
N LEU A 4 -46.17 47.18 -13.52
CA LEU A 4 -45.73 47.03 -12.11
C LEU A 4 -45.47 45.57 -11.73
N LEU A 5 -46.12 44.60 -12.39
CA LEU A 5 -45.89 43.17 -12.11
C LEU A 5 -44.51 42.68 -12.56
N SER A 6 -43.94 43.30 -13.61
CA SER A 6 -42.62 42.89 -14.13
C SER A 6 -41.46 43.32 -13.24
N LEU A 7 -41.63 44.33 -12.39
CA LEU A 7 -40.56 44.84 -11.53
C LEU A 7 -40.39 43.98 -10.26
N PHE A 8 -41.48 43.43 -9.73
CA PHE A 8 -41.43 42.53 -8.56
C PHE A 8 -40.85 41.14 -8.89
N LEU A 9 -41.01 40.66 -10.13
CA LEU A 9 -40.47 39.35 -10.53
C LEU A 9 -38.93 39.39 -10.67
N VAL A 10 -38.37 40.52 -11.10
CA VAL A 10 -36.91 40.68 -11.27
C VAL A 10 -36.19 40.87 -9.93
N ILE A 11 -36.82 41.54 -8.96
CA ILE A 11 -36.26 41.72 -7.61
C ILE A 11 -36.34 40.40 -6.82
N GLY A 12 -37.39 39.58 -7.01
CA GLY A 12 -37.51 38.26 -6.39
C GLY A 12 -36.45 37.25 -6.85
N LEU A 13 -36.01 37.33 -8.12
CA LEU A 13 -34.94 36.45 -8.63
C LEU A 13 -33.53 36.84 -8.13
N LEU A 14 -33.30 38.10 -7.77
CA LEU A 14 -31.99 38.57 -7.32
C LEU A 14 -31.65 38.17 -5.88
N PHE A 15 -32.64 37.72 -5.08
CA PHE A 15 -32.43 37.22 -3.71
C PHE A 15 -32.43 35.68 -3.61
N ALA A 16 -32.60 34.95 -4.71
CA ALA A 16 -32.69 33.49 -4.69
C ALA A 16 -31.35 32.78 -4.94
N VAL A 17 -30.24 33.51 -5.12
CA VAL A 17 -28.95 32.91 -5.51
C VAL A 17 -27.80 33.44 -4.66
N SER A 18 -27.79 33.06 -3.38
CA SER A 18 -26.57 33.12 -2.58
C SER A 18 -26.61 32.07 -1.47
N THR A 19 -26.91 30.81 -1.83
CA THR A 19 -26.24 29.71 -1.14
C THR A 19 -24.93 29.49 -1.87
N SER A 20 -23.92 30.28 -1.51
CA SER A 20 -22.54 29.85 -1.73
C SER A 20 -22.39 28.54 -0.95
N ALA A 21 -22.48 27.41 -1.66
CA ALA A 21 -21.92 26.17 -1.18
C ALA A 21 -20.43 26.44 -1.04
N LEU A 22 -20.00 26.80 0.17
CA LEU A 22 -18.62 26.65 0.54
C LEU A 22 -18.36 25.16 0.39
N ALA A 23 -17.67 24.79 -0.68
CA ALA A 23 -16.99 23.50 -0.71
C ALA A 23 -16.15 23.50 0.57
N GLN A 24 -16.55 22.68 1.54
CA GLN A 24 -15.70 22.36 2.65
C GLN A 24 -14.46 21.77 1.98
N GLU A 25 -13.36 22.52 1.99
CA GLU A 25 -12.05 21.93 1.77
C GLU A 25 -12.04 20.73 2.71
N ASN A 26 -12.03 19.52 2.14
CA ASN A 26 -11.56 18.37 2.87
C ASN A 26 -10.12 18.73 3.22
N THR A 27 -9.94 19.36 4.37
CA THR A 27 -8.68 19.31 5.06
C THR A 27 -8.52 17.83 5.33
N GLU A 28 -7.81 17.13 4.45
CA GLU A 28 -7.41 15.75 4.73
C GLU A 28 -6.73 15.82 6.09
N THR A 29 -7.44 15.34 7.11
CA THR A 29 -6.91 15.32 8.46
C THR A 29 -5.71 14.41 8.41
N SER A 30 -4.55 14.98 8.74
CA SER A 30 -3.24 14.33 8.74
C SER A 30 -3.09 13.24 9.80
N ALA A 31 -4.18 12.87 10.47
CA ALA A 31 -4.23 11.81 11.47
C ALA A 31 -5.63 11.18 11.52
N LEU A 32 -5.67 9.91 11.93
CA LEU A 32 -6.91 9.24 12.32
C LEU A 32 -7.42 9.82 13.64
N SER A 33 -8.74 9.99 13.74
CA SER A 33 -9.42 10.30 14.99
C SER A 33 -9.39 9.11 15.95
N THR A 34 -9.58 9.35 17.25
CA THR A 34 -9.67 8.28 18.25
C THR A 34 -10.76 7.25 17.94
N ALA A 35 -11.88 7.69 17.35
CA ALA A 35 -12.94 6.81 16.91
C ALA A 35 -12.50 5.91 15.75
N GLU A 36 -11.83 6.48 14.74
CA GLU A 36 -11.26 5.70 13.63
C GLU A 36 -10.23 4.69 14.15
N ILE A 37 -9.29 5.10 15.02
CA ILE A 37 -8.29 4.21 15.64
C ILE A 37 -8.96 3.02 16.34
N SER A 38 -10.02 3.29 17.12
CA SER A 38 -10.79 2.24 17.79
C SER A 38 -11.41 1.24 16.81
N ILE A 39 -11.91 1.70 15.65
CA ILE A 39 -12.50 0.83 14.63
C ILE A 39 -11.41 -0.02 13.96
N VAL A 40 -10.28 0.59 13.53
CA VAL A 40 -9.22 -0.19 12.87
C VAL A 40 -8.60 -1.23 13.80
N ILE A 41 -8.48 -0.95 15.10
CA ILE A 41 -7.95 -1.92 16.06
C ILE A 41 -8.99 -3.00 16.41
N ASN A 42 -10.19 -2.61 16.83
CA ASN A 42 -11.14 -3.55 17.43
C ASN A 42 -12.05 -4.26 16.42
N GLU A 43 -12.35 -3.62 15.28
CA GLU A 43 -13.28 -4.16 14.28
C GLU A 43 -12.53 -4.71 13.06
N VAL A 44 -11.56 -3.94 12.54
CA VAL A 44 -10.73 -4.39 11.42
C VAL A 44 -9.69 -5.41 11.88
N GLY A 45 -9.13 -5.24 13.08
CA GLY A 45 -8.17 -6.18 13.68
C GLY A 45 -6.70 -5.83 13.48
N LEU A 46 -6.38 -4.55 13.26
CA LEU A 46 -4.99 -4.07 13.22
C LEU A 46 -4.37 -4.01 14.62
N THR A 47 -3.06 -4.22 14.71
CA THR A 47 -2.30 -3.84 15.91
C THR A 47 -1.97 -2.34 15.90
N GLU A 48 -1.61 -1.78 17.06
CA GLU A 48 -1.15 -0.39 17.15
C GLU A 48 0.05 -0.12 16.24
N GLU A 49 1.00 -1.06 16.18
CA GLU A 49 2.17 -0.99 15.30
C GLU A 49 1.78 -0.93 13.81
N GLU A 50 0.77 -1.70 13.40
CA GLU A 50 0.30 -1.68 12.02
C GLU A 50 -0.43 -0.38 11.65
N VAL A 51 -1.13 0.23 12.61
CA VAL A 51 -1.78 1.53 12.40
C VAL A 51 -0.76 2.62 12.06
N GLU A 52 0.46 2.54 12.60
CA GLU A 52 1.54 3.49 12.31
C GLU A 52 2.21 3.24 10.95
N LEU A 53 2.27 1.98 10.52
CA LEU A 53 2.87 1.58 9.23
C LEU A 53 1.97 1.87 8.04
N TYR A 54 0.65 1.74 8.21
CA TYR A 54 -0.28 1.94 7.12
C TYR A 54 -0.59 3.43 6.84
N PRO A 55 -0.79 3.79 5.57
CA PRO A 55 -1.31 5.12 5.23
C PRO A 55 -2.67 5.39 5.88
N ILE A 56 -2.92 6.64 6.24
CA ILE A 56 -4.18 7.07 6.85
C ILE A 56 -5.35 6.80 5.89
N GLN A 57 -5.16 7.09 4.60
CA GLN A 57 -6.16 6.86 3.56
C GLN A 57 -6.50 5.36 3.44
N PHE A 58 -5.51 4.48 3.56
CA PHE A 58 -5.73 3.04 3.58
C PHE A 58 -6.54 2.60 4.81
N SER A 59 -6.18 3.10 5.99
CA SER A 59 -6.96 2.82 7.21
C SER A 59 -8.42 3.26 7.09
N ARG A 60 -8.68 4.41 6.45
CA ARG A 60 -10.04 4.89 6.16
C ARG A 60 -10.77 4.02 5.14
N GLU A 61 -10.06 3.53 4.13
CA GLU A 61 -10.59 2.58 3.16
C GLU A 61 -11.05 1.27 3.84
N LEU A 62 -10.24 0.74 4.76
CA LEU A 62 -10.59 -0.44 5.55
C LEU A 62 -11.88 -0.24 6.35
N ILE A 63 -12.02 0.92 7.00
CA ILE A 63 -13.24 1.28 7.74
C ILE A 63 -14.44 1.36 6.79
N ALA A 64 -14.31 2.09 5.68
CA ALA A 64 -15.40 2.28 4.72
C ALA A 64 -15.86 0.95 4.08
N GLY A 65 -14.94 0.00 3.91
CA GLY A 65 -15.22 -1.32 3.35
C GLY A 65 -15.74 -2.35 4.36
N ASN A 66 -15.88 -2.01 5.64
CA ASN A 66 -16.09 -2.96 6.74
C ASN A 66 -15.07 -4.11 6.69
N ALA A 67 -13.81 -3.78 6.45
CA ALA A 67 -12.77 -4.76 6.24
C ALA A 67 -12.46 -5.52 7.54
N LYS A 68 -12.03 -6.78 7.39
CA LYS A 68 -11.54 -7.62 8.49
C LYS A 68 -10.22 -8.24 8.10
N LYS A 69 -9.21 -8.04 8.94
CA LYS A 69 -7.90 -8.65 8.79
C LYS A 69 -8.00 -10.16 8.91
N LEU A 70 -7.37 -10.87 7.99
CA LEU A 70 -7.34 -12.34 7.94
C LEU A 70 -6.00 -12.91 8.41
N SER A 71 -4.91 -12.15 8.23
CA SER A 71 -3.55 -12.57 8.58
C SER A 71 -3.16 -12.13 9.99
N ASN A 72 -2.33 -12.95 10.66
CA ASN A 72 -1.90 -12.70 12.04
C ASN A 72 -0.40 -12.37 12.18
N ASN A 73 0.32 -12.29 11.05
CA ASN A 73 1.73 -11.95 11.05
C ASN A 73 1.95 -10.52 11.57
N LYS A 74 3.08 -10.34 12.24
CA LYS A 74 3.55 -9.05 12.73
C LYS A 74 4.62 -8.50 11.79
N PRO A 75 4.83 -7.18 11.75
CA PRO A 75 5.96 -6.58 11.07
C PRO A 75 7.28 -7.29 11.41
N GLN A 76 8.13 -7.47 10.41
CA GLN A 76 9.42 -8.11 10.55
C GLN A 76 10.51 -7.18 10.05
N SER A 77 11.59 -7.09 10.80
CA SER A 77 12.74 -6.29 10.45
C SER A 77 13.86 -7.18 9.91
N TYR A 78 14.56 -6.69 8.90
CA TYR A 78 15.54 -7.44 8.12
C TYR A 78 16.81 -6.62 7.96
N ASN A 79 17.93 -7.33 7.78
CA ASN A 79 19.20 -6.75 7.37
C ASN A 79 19.43 -7.04 5.89
N LEU A 80 19.87 -6.03 5.15
CA LEU A 80 20.36 -6.16 3.79
C LEU A 80 21.87 -6.36 3.84
N VAL A 81 22.34 -7.49 3.31
CA VAL A 81 23.77 -7.87 3.30
C VAL A 81 24.59 -6.84 2.54
N SER A 82 23.99 -6.22 1.52
CA SER A 82 24.61 -5.18 0.70
C SER A 82 24.74 -3.81 1.40
N GLU A 83 24.06 -3.61 2.54
CA GLU A 83 24.01 -2.34 3.30
C GLU A 83 24.88 -2.38 4.59
N GLY A 84 25.68 -3.43 4.79
CA GLY A 84 26.58 -3.61 5.96
C GLY A 84 27.78 -2.63 6.04
N PRO A 85 28.47 -2.52 7.21
CA PRO A 85 29.15 -1.30 7.63
C PRO A 85 30.36 -0.91 6.76
N THR A 86 30.48 0.39 6.53
CA THR A 86 31.71 1.03 6.06
C THR A 86 32.85 0.76 7.04
N ASN A 87 33.85 -0.02 6.64
CA ASN A 87 35.16 0.03 7.27
C ASN A 87 35.82 1.39 6.96
N SER A 88 35.43 2.44 7.67
CA SER A 88 36.27 3.64 7.83
C SER A 88 37.16 3.45 9.07
N GLY A 89 38.19 2.62 8.94
CA GLY A 89 39.44 2.73 9.71
C GLY A 89 39.41 2.74 11.25
N GLY A 90 38.39 2.20 11.91
CA GLY A 90 38.33 2.13 13.37
C GLY A 90 37.95 0.73 13.85
N ILE A 91 38.74 0.15 14.75
CA ILE A 91 38.34 -1.05 15.50
C ILE A 91 37.18 -0.62 16.40
N SER A 92 35.95 -0.90 15.97
CA SER A 92 34.76 -0.77 16.81
C SER A 92 34.45 -2.12 17.45
N PRO A 93 34.34 -2.21 18.79
CA PRO A 93 33.96 -3.44 19.46
C PRO A 93 32.50 -3.76 19.11
N TYR A 94 32.24 -5.02 18.76
CA TYR A 94 30.89 -5.57 18.54
C TYR A 94 29.89 -5.08 19.62
N ALA A 95 28.98 -4.19 19.25
CA ALA A 95 27.67 -4.00 19.84
C ALA A 95 26.88 -2.90 19.09
N LEU A 96 25.92 -3.30 18.26
CA LEU A 96 24.49 -2.93 18.34
C LEU A 96 23.79 -3.37 17.02
N THR A 97 22.70 -4.08 17.21
CA THR A 97 21.77 -4.69 16.25
C THR A 97 20.98 -3.63 15.48
N THR A 98 20.96 -3.62 14.14
CA THR A 98 20.26 -2.57 13.36
C THR A 98 19.60 -3.14 12.11
N ASP A 99 18.34 -3.56 12.23
CA ASP A 99 17.57 -4.02 11.08
C ASP A 99 17.35 -2.86 10.08
N ASP A 100 17.90 -2.97 8.88
CA ASP A 100 17.90 -1.91 7.85
C ASP A 100 16.48 -1.54 7.35
N ILE A 101 15.61 -2.54 7.25
CA ILE A 101 14.28 -2.38 6.68
C ILE A 101 13.24 -3.22 7.44
N THR A 102 12.09 -2.63 7.71
CA THR A 102 10.92 -3.31 8.26
C THR A 102 9.93 -3.59 7.14
N LEU A 103 9.53 -4.85 6.97
CA LEU A 103 8.45 -5.25 6.08
C LEU A 103 7.22 -5.62 6.89
N ASN A 104 6.05 -5.29 6.36
CA ASN A 104 4.79 -5.83 6.84
C ASN A 104 3.89 -6.17 5.66
N GLY A 105 3.01 -7.14 5.85
CA GLY A 105 2.07 -7.60 4.84
C GLY A 105 0.81 -8.16 5.49
N ALA A 106 -0.33 -7.86 4.91
CA ALA A 106 -1.60 -8.34 5.39
C ALA A 106 -2.61 -8.61 4.28
N ALA A 107 -3.58 -9.44 4.61
CA ALA A 107 -4.77 -9.65 3.81
C ALA A 107 -6.01 -9.27 4.61
N PHE A 108 -6.97 -8.64 3.96
CA PHE A 108 -8.26 -8.26 4.52
C PHE A 108 -9.38 -8.79 3.64
N GLU A 109 -10.44 -9.33 4.23
CA GLU A 109 -11.71 -9.46 3.54
C GLU A 109 -12.48 -8.15 3.65
N THR A 110 -13.13 -7.70 2.58
CA THR A 110 -13.92 -6.46 2.57
C THR A 110 -15.23 -6.68 1.83
N THR A 111 -16.16 -5.74 1.97
CA THR A 111 -17.44 -5.75 1.25
C THR A 111 -17.18 -5.80 -0.26
N SER A 112 -17.66 -6.88 -0.90
CA SER A 112 -17.48 -7.08 -2.32
C SER A 112 -18.44 -6.21 -3.14
N ASP A 113 -17.88 -5.57 -4.16
CA ASP A 113 -18.62 -4.84 -5.19
C ASP A 113 -18.95 -5.73 -6.42
N VAL A 114 -18.63 -7.02 -6.35
CA VAL A 114 -18.96 -8.02 -7.39
C VAL A 114 -19.93 -9.06 -6.80
N PRO A 115 -21.17 -9.13 -7.31
CA PRO A 115 -22.13 -10.11 -6.85
C PRO A 115 -21.60 -11.55 -6.99
N GLY A 116 -21.70 -12.33 -5.91
CA GLY A 116 -21.28 -13.73 -5.90
C GLY A 116 -19.77 -13.95 -5.74
N SER A 117 -18.97 -12.90 -5.58
CA SER A 117 -17.54 -13.01 -5.28
C SER A 117 -17.22 -12.43 -3.91
N LYS A 118 -16.25 -13.03 -3.21
CA LYS A 118 -15.53 -12.36 -2.12
C LYS A 118 -14.49 -11.40 -2.69
N LYS A 119 -14.23 -10.33 -1.95
CA LYS A 119 -13.21 -9.32 -2.29
C LYS A 119 -12.19 -9.28 -1.16
N PHE A 120 -10.93 -9.40 -1.53
CA PHE A 120 -9.82 -9.29 -0.61
C PHE A 120 -8.95 -8.10 -0.97
N ILE A 121 -8.37 -7.49 0.04
CA ILE A 121 -7.35 -6.46 -0.08
C ILE A 121 -6.04 -7.07 0.38
N LEU A 122 -5.06 -7.15 -0.52
CA LEU A 122 -3.70 -7.55 -0.19
C LEU A 122 -2.87 -6.28 -0.09
N VAL A 123 -2.14 -6.09 1.00
CA VAL A 123 -1.28 -4.93 1.20
C VAL A 123 0.10 -5.37 1.69
N GLY A 124 1.14 -4.81 1.10
CA GLY A 124 2.52 -4.94 1.53
C GLY A 124 3.09 -3.55 1.81
N THR A 125 3.89 -3.41 2.85
CA THR A 125 4.54 -2.17 3.24
C THR A 125 6.02 -2.43 3.52
N PHE A 126 6.82 -1.39 3.33
CA PHE A 126 8.20 -1.36 3.77
C PHE A 126 8.54 -0.01 4.39
N TYR A 127 9.44 -0.03 5.37
CA TYR A 127 9.98 1.16 6.01
C TYR A 127 11.50 1.00 6.16
N TRP A 128 12.26 1.90 5.58
CA TRP A 128 13.70 1.96 5.76
C TRP A 128 14.02 2.58 7.12
N ASN A 129 14.64 1.79 8.00
CA ASN A 129 15.07 2.23 9.33
C ASN A 129 16.41 2.99 9.28
N VAL A 130 17.16 2.81 8.18
CA VAL A 130 18.43 3.48 7.89
C VAL A 130 18.40 4.08 6.48
N GLU A 131 19.22 5.10 6.25
CA GLU A 131 19.40 5.65 4.90
C GLU A 131 20.09 4.59 4.01
N PRO A 132 19.47 4.15 2.90
CA PRO A 132 20.08 3.22 1.96
C PRO A 132 21.29 3.87 1.29
N PHE A 133 22.37 3.12 1.17
CA PHE A 133 23.55 3.55 0.43
C PHE A 133 23.24 3.64 -1.08
N TRP A 134 22.47 2.68 -1.60
CA TRP A 134 22.08 2.64 -3.00
C TRP A 134 20.70 3.27 -3.24
N ASN A 135 20.71 4.45 -3.84
CA ASN A 135 19.48 5.18 -4.19
C ASN A 135 18.99 4.78 -5.58
N LEU A 136 18.49 3.56 -5.67
CA LEU A 136 18.05 2.92 -6.92
C LEU A 136 16.54 2.67 -6.91
N THR A 137 15.99 2.27 -8.06
CA THR A 137 14.59 1.83 -8.14
C THR A 137 14.46 0.47 -7.50
N ASP A 138 13.62 0.36 -6.48
CA ASP A 138 13.25 -0.87 -5.82
C ASP A 138 11.87 -1.36 -6.30
N LYS A 139 11.53 -2.60 -5.95
CA LYS A 139 10.22 -3.19 -6.26
C LYS A 139 9.67 -3.96 -5.08
N MET A 140 8.34 -3.94 -4.96
CA MET A 140 7.62 -4.84 -4.07
C MET A 140 6.54 -5.57 -4.87
N SER A 141 6.53 -6.90 -4.78
CA SER A 141 5.52 -7.75 -5.42
C SER A 141 4.57 -8.36 -4.40
N ILE A 142 3.31 -8.51 -4.79
CA ILE A 142 2.29 -9.31 -4.12
C ILE A 142 2.05 -10.54 -5.00
N GLY A 143 2.61 -11.67 -4.59
CA GLY A 143 2.50 -12.94 -5.29
C GLY A 143 1.60 -13.93 -4.55
N TYR A 144 0.77 -14.67 -5.28
CA TYR A 144 -0.05 -15.74 -4.75
C TYR A 144 -0.14 -16.91 -5.74
N PRO A 145 -0.35 -18.15 -5.25
CA PRO A 145 -0.44 -19.30 -6.13
C PRO A 145 -1.78 -19.32 -6.88
N VAL A 146 -1.78 -19.86 -8.10
CA VAL A 146 -3.00 -20.04 -8.91
C VAL A 146 -4.07 -20.89 -8.22
N THR A 147 -3.67 -21.73 -7.25
CA THR A 147 -4.58 -22.57 -6.46
C THR A 147 -5.52 -21.76 -5.57
N ASN A 148 -5.22 -20.49 -5.29
CA ASN A 148 -6.14 -19.59 -4.62
C ASN A 148 -7.39 -19.31 -5.47
N GLU A 149 -7.32 -19.53 -6.79
CA GLU A 149 -8.39 -19.20 -7.75
C GLU A 149 -8.88 -17.76 -7.57
N TRP A 150 -7.92 -16.87 -7.35
CA TRP A 150 -8.16 -15.44 -7.31
C TRP A 150 -8.01 -14.84 -8.70
N TYR A 151 -8.83 -13.83 -8.99
CA TYR A 151 -8.74 -13.08 -10.22
C TYR A 151 -8.63 -11.57 -9.96
N LEU A 152 -7.97 -10.89 -10.90
CA LEU A 152 -7.87 -9.44 -10.95
C LEU A 152 -8.99 -8.87 -11.82
N ARG A 153 -9.67 -7.84 -11.33
CA ARG A 153 -10.60 -7.09 -12.17
C ARG A 153 -9.83 -6.23 -13.16
N THR A 154 -10.39 -6.09 -14.35
CA THR A 154 -9.83 -5.25 -15.41
C THR A 154 -10.90 -4.36 -16.03
N SER A 155 -10.47 -3.22 -16.59
CA SER A 155 -11.32 -2.35 -17.40
C SER A 155 -10.46 -1.60 -18.42
N GLY A 156 -10.91 -1.55 -19.68
CA GLY A 156 -10.19 -0.84 -20.74
C GLY A 156 -8.74 -1.32 -20.96
N GLY A 157 -8.44 -2.59 -20.67
CA GLY A 157 -7.09 -3.14 -20.76
C GLY A 157 -6.18 -2.86 -19.55
N SER A 158 -6.69 -2.23 -18.49
CA SER A 158 -5.95 -1.94 -17.26
C SER A 158 -6.43 -2.81 -16.09
N ILE A 159 -5.55 -3.12 -15.14
CA ILE A 159 -5.90 -3.76 -13.87
C ILE A 159 -6.54 -2.72 -12.94
N LEU A 160 -7.61 -3.11 -12.26
CA LEU A 160 -8.31 -2.29 -11.27
C LEU A 160 -7.89 -2.67 -9.84
N GLY A 161 -8.09 -1.73 -8.91
CA GLY A 161 -7.85 -1.95 -7.48
C GLY A 161 -6.38 -2.06 -7.10
N HIS A 162 -5.47 -1.69 -7.99
CA HIS A 162 -4.06 -1.49 -7.67
C HIS A 162 -3.84 -0.10 -7.09
N SER A 163 -3.02 0.00 -6.06
CA SER A 163 -2.51 1.27 -5.55
C SER A 163 -1.13 1.05 -4.95
N SER A 164 -0.21 1.99 -5.13
CA SER A 164 1.09 1.98 -4.49
C SER A 164 1.55 3.40 -4.25
N GLU A 165 2.37 3.62 -3.24
CA GLU A 165 2.95 4.93 -2.94
C GLU A 165 4.36 4.77 -2.37
N MET A 166 5.25 5.68 -2.76
CA MET A 166 6.54 5.89 -2.11
C MET A 166 6.52 7.24 -1.42
N CYS A 167 6.93 7.31 -0.17
CA CYS A 167 7.10 8.55 0.57
C CYS A 167 8.55 8.71 1.03
N ASN A 168 9.13 9.86 0.71
CA ASN A 168 10.47 10.28 1.08
C ASN A 168 10.38 11.46 2.06
N PHE A 169 11.07 11.40 3.19
CA PHE A 169 11.09 12.47 4.19
C PHE A 169 12.38 13.28 4.10
N GLU A 170 12.27 14.56 3.80
CA GLU A 170 13.39 15.52 3.94
C GLU A 170 13.07 16.53 5.04
N VAL A 171 12.16 17.46 4.74
CA VAL A 171 11.57 18.43 5.70
C VAL A 171 10.10 18.11 5.95
N TYR A 172 9.44 17.55 4.95
CA TYR A 172 8.08 17.04 4.95
C TYR A 172 8.07 15.72 4.17
N TRP A 173 7.00 14.94 4.31
CA TRP A 173 6.79 13.74 3.50
C TRP A 173 6.39 14.14 2.08
N ASP A 174 7.24 13.82 1.11
CA ASP A 174 6.93 13.91 -0.31
C ASP A 174 6.58 12.53 -0.83
N CYS A 175 5.36 12.37 -1.34
CA CYS A 175 4.80 11.07 -1.69
C CYS A 175 4.41 11.03 -3.17
N ASP A 176 4.82 9.96 -3.87
CA ASP A 176 4.43 9.67 -5.24
C ASP A 176 3.57 8.40 -5.29
N ALA A 177 2.36 8.53 -5.82
CA ALA A 177 1.37 7.47 -5.85
C ALA A 177 1.09 6.99 -7.29
N SER A 178 0.85 5.69 -7.44
CA SER A 178 0.49 5.04 -8.70
C SER A 178 -0.69 4.11 -8.52
N THR A 179 -1.60 4.11 -9.49
CA THR A 179 -2.69 3.14 -9.61
C THR A 179 -2.42 2.08 -10.69
N THR A 180 -1.22 2.12 -11.29
CA THR A 180 -0.81 1.19 -12.35
C THR A 180 0.30 0.28 -11.86
N PRO A 181 0.13 -1.06 -11.91
CA PRO A 181 1.18 -1.98 -11.53
C PRO A 181 2.35 -1.91 -12.51
N ALA A 182 3.57 -1.95 -11.99
CA ALA A 182 4.80 -1.99 -12.78
C ALA A 182 4.95 -3.33 -13.53
N ASN A 183 4.46 -4.42 -12.93
CA ASN A 183 4.37 -5.75 -13.54
C ASN A 183 3.13 -6.47 -13.01
N HIS A 184 2.55 -7.37 -13.81
CA HIS A 184 1.40 -8.17 -13.39
C HIS A 184 1.30 -9.48 -14.16
N ASP A 185 0.60 -10.43 -13.57
CA ASP A 185 0.03 -11.60 -14.23
C ASP A 185 -1.34 -11.88 -13.59
N LEU A 186 -2.35 -12.10 -14.44
CA LEU A 186 -3.75 -12.18 -14.02
C LEU A 186 -4.04 -13.29 -13.01
N GLY A 187 -3.23 -14.36 -13.01
CA GLY A 187 -3.45 -15.52 -12.13
C GLY A 187 -2.54 -15.56 -10.90
N VAL A 188 -1.48 -14.75 -10.85
CA VAL A 188 -0.41 -14.96 -9.86
C VAL A 188 0.12 -13.70 -9.17
N GLY A 189 -0.35 -12.51 -9.53
CA GLY A 189 -0.13 -11.31 -8.73
C GLY A 189 0.32 -10.07 -9.48
N VAL A 190 0.83 -9.09 -8.73
CA VAL A 190 1.23 -7.76 -9.23
C VAL A 190 2.50 -7.29 -8.53
N ALA A 191 3.20 -6.31 -9.12
CA ALA A 191 4.30 -5.62 -8.49
C ALA A 191 4.23 -4.10 -8.75
N ALA A 192 4.70 -3.35 -7.77
CA ALA A 192 4.92 -1.90 -7.84
C ALA A 192 6.43 -1.60 -7.89
N LYS A 193 6.75 -0.41 -8.39
CA LYS A 193 8.10 0.15 -8.42
C LYS A 193 8.18 1.34 -7.46
N PHE A 194 9.34 1.53 -6.85
CA PHE A 194 9.57 2.59 -5.87
C PHE A 194 10.93 3.22 -6.17
N ASP A 195 10.96 4.51 -6.47
CA ASP A 195 12.21 5.23 -6.73
C ASP A 195 12.72 5.82 -5.42
N LEU A 196 13.86 5.31 -4.91
CA LEU A 196 14.47 5.78 -3.66
C LEU A 196 15.15 7.13 -3.85
N SER A 197 15.03 8.02 -2.86
CA SER A 197 15.73 9.30 -2.84
C SER A 197 16.98 9.24 -1.96
N GLY A 198 18.13 9.60 -2.53
CA GLY A 198 19.41 9.66 -1.83
C GLY A 198 19.66 10.87 -0.95
N THR A 199 18.62 11.65 -0.70
CA THR A 199 18.67 12.81 0.20
C THR A 199 17.62 12.73 1.29
N ALA A 200 16.79 11.68 1.30
CA ALA A 200 15.72 11.51 2.26
C ALA A 200 16.23 10.89 3.57
N ALA A 201 15.89 11.53 4.69
CA ALA A 201 16.22 11.07 6.03
C ALA A 201 15.38 9.87 6.49
N ALA A 202 14.20 9.65 5.88
CA ALA A 202 13.40 8.45 6.08
C ALA A 202 12.63 8.11 4.80
N MET A 203 12.38 6.82 4.60
CA MET A 203 11.74 6.31 3.40
C MET A 203 10.75 5.22 3.76
N LYS A 204 9.55 5.28 3.18
CA LYS A 204 8.54 4.24 3.34
C LYS A 204 7.71 4.10 2.09
N GLY A 205 7.20 2.91 1.84
CA GLY A 205 6.31 2.69 0.72
C GLY A 205 5.35 1.54 0.96
N TRP A 206 4.33 1.48 0.12
CA TRP A 206 3.33 0.43 0.18
C TRP A 206 2.80 0.07 -1.20
N VAL A 207 2.30 -1.15 -1.31
CA VAL A 207 1.59 -1.67 -2.48
C VAL A 207 0.33 -2.39 -2.02
N GLN A 208 -0.75 -2.20 -2.76
CA GLN A 208 -2.03 -2.83 -2.55
C GLN A 208 -2.57 -3.40 -3.85
N GLN A 209 -3.29 -4.50 -3.73
CA GLN A 209 -4.09 -5.05 -4.79
C GLN A 209 -5.41 -5.63 -4.27
N TYR A 210 -6.52 -5.26 -4.90
CA TYR A 210 -7.75 -6.01 -4.76
C TYR A 210 -7.72 -7.30 -5.58
N VAL A 211 -8.11 -8.39 -4.95
CA VAL A 211 -8.29 -9.70 -5.59
C VAL A 211 -9.67 -10.24 -5.26
N TYR A 212 -10.24 -11.04 -6.15
CA TYR A 212 -11.59 -11.56 -6.01
C TYR A 212 -11.59 -13.08 -6.12
N SER A 213 -12.49 -13.74 -5.41
CA SER A 213 -12.72 -15.18 -5.52
C SER A 213 -14.21 -15.49 -5.63
N GLU A 214 -14.56 -16.44 -6.49
CA GLU A 214 -15.93 -16.99 -6.56
C GLU A 214 -16.16 -18.09 -5.52
N LYS A 215 -15.09 -18.59 -4.89
CA LYS A 215 -15.21 -19.52 -3.77
C LYS A 215 -15.77 -18.79 -2.54
N SER A 216 -16.52 -19.55 -1.74
CA SER A 216 -17.04 -19.07 -0.47
C SER A 216 -16.05 -19.21 0.68
N SER A 217 -15.11 -20.16 0.61
CA SER A 217 -14.07 -20.33 1.63
C SER A 217 -12.79 -20.90 1.03
N GLY A 218 -11.70 -20.78 1.78
CA GLY A 218 -10.42 -21.36 1.39
C GLY A 218 -9.29 -21.08 2.37
N ARG A 219 -8.14 -21.68 2.05
CA ARG A 219 -6.85 -21.34 2.66
C ARG A 219 -5.95 -20.75 1.59
N SER A 220 -5.27 -19.68 1.93
CA SER A 220 -4.44 -18.94 0.99
C SER A 220 -3.11 -18.57 1.62
N ASN A 221 -2.08 -18.53 0.79
CA ASN A 221 -0.79 -17.96 1.13
C ASN A 221 -0.46 -16.83 0.16
N VAL A 222 0.23 -15.80 0.64
CA VAL A 222 0.65 -14.64 -0.14
C VAL A 222 2.11 -14.35 0.20
N LEU A 223 2.93 -14.21 -0.84
CA LEU A 223 4.32 -13.77 -0.75
C LEU A 223 4.37 -12.29 -1.11
N PHE A 224 4.71 -11.48 -0.12
CA PHE A 224 5.21 -10.14 -0.33
C PHE A 224 6.72 -10.22 -0.47
N ARG A 225 7.26 -9.81 -1.62
CA ARG A 225 8.71 -9.79 -1.82
C ARG A 225 9.18 -8.40 -2.15
N TYR A 226 10.02 -7.86 -1.28
CA TYR A 226 10.79 -6.65 -1.53
C TYR A 226 12.06 -7.01 -2.30
N GLY A 227 12.47 -6.17 -3.24
CA GLY A 227 13.75 -6.30 -3.90
C GLY A 227 14.47 -4.97 -4.00
N HIS A 228 15.71 -4.99 -3.51
CA HIS A 228 16.63 -3.88 -3.48
C HIS A 228 17.71 -4.05 -4.54
N LYS A 229 17.98 -3.03 -5.33
CA LYS A 229 19.05 -3.07 -6.33
C LYS A 229 20.38 -2.63 -5.72
N ILE A 230 21.44 -3.41 -5.96
CA ILE A 230 22.80 -3.15 -5.41
C ILE A 230 23.68 -2.36 -6.40
N ILE A 231 23.38 -2.43 -7.70
CA ILE A 231 24.13 -1.73 -8.77
C ILE A 231 23.12 -1.25 -9.80
N SER A 232 23.30 -0.04 -10.34
CA SER A 232 22.44 0.66 -11.32
C SER A 232 21.40 -0.20 -12.05
N GLY A 233 20.14 0.25 -12.06
CA GLY A 233 19.04 -0.39 -12.78
C GLY A 233 17.84 -0.61 -11.87
N THR A 234 16.95 -1.51 -12.29
CA THR A 234 15.69 -1.82 -11.57
C THR A 234 15.56 -3.34 -11.42
N PRO A 235 15.05 -3.87 -10.28
CA PRO A 235 14.77 -5.29 -10.10
C PRO A 235 13.86 -5.86 -11.19
N ALA A 236 14.20 -7.06 -11.65
CA ALA A 236 13.34 -7.84 -12.54
C ALA A 236 12.21 -8.51 -11.74
N VAL A 237 11.12 -8.87 -12.42
CA VAL A 237 10.00 -9.60 -11.84
C VAL A 237 9.75 -10.84 -12.68
N SER A 238 9.54 -11.98 -12.02
CA SER A 238 9.31 -13.28 -12.65
C SER A 238 8.25 -14.07 -11.91
N ILE A 239 7.65 -15.05 -12.58
CA ILE A 239 6.75 -16.01 -11.94
C ILE A 239 7.62 -17.11 -11.30
N TYR A 240 7.63 -17.19 -9.97
CA TYR A 240 8.18 -18.29 -9.19
C TYR A 240 7.02 -19.18 -8.69
N PRO A 241 7.24 -20.39 -8.13
CA PRO A 241 6.17 -21.36 -7.83
C PRO A 241 5.04 -20.83 -6.91
N VAL A 242 5.31 -19.75 -6.16
CA VAL A 242 4.38 -19.14 -5.20
C VAL A 242 3.73 -17.85 -5.76
N GLY A 243 3.97 -17.55 -7.04
CA GLY A 243 3.34 -16.46 -7.79
C GLY A 243 4.33 -15.45 -8.38
N LEU A 244 3.82 -14.26 -8.74
CA LEU A 244 4.64 -13.17 -9.27
C LEU A 244 5.52 -12.59 -8.15
N ALA A 245 6.84 -12.62 -8.35
CA ALA A 245 7.82 -12.23 -7.35
C ALA A 245 8.99 -11.45 -7.97
N VAL A 246 9.59 -10.54 -7.19
CA VAL A 246 10.88 -9.92 -7.58
C VAL A 246 11.95 -11.00 -7.73
N THR A 247 12.71 -10.94 -8.82
CA THR A 247 13.72 -11.95 -9.19
C THR A 247 15.04 -11.65 -8.46
N PRO A 248 15.54 -12.55 -7.59
CA PRO A 248 16.87 -12.40 -7.01
C PRO A 248 17.94 -12.44 -8.10
N SER A 249 19.01 -11.68 -7.94
CA SER A 249 20.17 -11.72 -8.85
C SER A 249 21.45 -11.38 -8.11
N THR A 250 22.61 -11.49 -8.78
CA THR A 250 23.89 -11.03 -8.22
C THR A 250 23.93 -9.53 -7.91
N THR A 251 22.92 -8.77 -8.36
CA THR A 251 22.80 -7.32 -8.18
C THR A 251 21.43 -6.92 -7.63
N THR A 252 20.64 -7.89 -7.16
CA THR A 252 19.31 -7.66 -6.58
C THR A 252 19.15 -8.55 -5.37
N GLU A 253 19.19 -7.92 -4.20
CA GLU A 253 18.86 -8.55 -2.93
C GLU A 253 17.34 -8.58 -2.76
N THR A 254 16.80 -9.64 -2.17
CA THR A 254 15.36 -9.80 -1.98
C THR A 254 15.05 -10.22 -0.57
N LEU A 255 13.97 -9.67 -0.03
CA LEU A 255 13.46 -10.00 1.30
C LEU A 255 12.02 -10.50 1.17
N ASP A 256 11.74 -11.62 1.84
CA ASP A 256 10.46 -12.31 1.77
C ASP A 256 9.66 -12.09 3.05
N TYR A 257 8.40 -11.70 2.87
CA TYR A 257 7.40 -11.65 3.91
C TYR A 257 6.20 -12.48 3.46
N VAL A 258 5.96 -13.61 4.13
CA VAL A 258 4.92 -14.57 3.75
C VAL A 258 3.81 -14.56 4.80
N ILE A 259 2.58 -14.46 4.34
CA ILE A 259 1.39 -14.67 5.17
C ILE A 259 0.63 -15.90 4.70
N ASP A 260 -0.03 -16.56 5.63
CA ASP A 260 -1.07 -17.56 5.36
C ASP A 260 -2.29 -17.29 6.22
N PHE A 261 -3.46 -17.61 5.69
CA PHE A 261 -4.74 -17.37 6.35
C PHE A 261 -5.84 -18.25 5.76
N ASP A 262 -6.84 -18.51 6.61
CA ASP A 262 -8.11 -19.11 6.22
C ASP A 262 -9.16 -18.00 6.05
N TRP A 263 -10.17 -18.24 5.22
CA TRP A 263 -11.28 -17.31 4.98
C TRP A 263 -12.57 -18.08 4.67
N ASP A 264 -13.70 -17.55 5.15
CA ASP A 264 -15.05 -18.14 5.09
C ASP A 264 -16.11 -17.07 4.82
#